data_AF-A0AAN7A1B5-F1
#
_entry.id   AF-A0AAN7A1B5-F1
#
_cell.length_a   1.000
_cell.length_b   1.000
_cell.length_c   1.000
_cell.angle_alpha   90.00
_cell.angle_beta   90.00
_cell.angle_gamma   90.00
#
_symmetry.space_group_name_H-M   'P 1'
#
loop_
_entity.id
_entity.type
_entity.pdbx_description
1 polymer ?
#
loop_
_entity_poly.entity_id
_entity_poly.type
_entity_poly.pdbx_seq_one_letter_code
_entity_poly.pdbx_strand_id
1 'polypeptide(L)'
;MASYDIAQYLLDRANIHDTIVKVPIYYDTADLPNLSGLYAPYVEIDYTAIIGGSPYTISRADWVERVGGLLEKYSATQHVTSGIIANLPQPTANATRPEKVTVQAQVAGHMVGVSESGSDGVVSLTQNGGLLEAELQRDTELENQGQNPWRITKYKVSKKWAKADTTRSS
;
A
#
# COMPACT_ATOMS: atom_id res chain seq x y z
N MET A 1 27.49 -2.76 16.56
CA MET A 1 26.21 -2.85 15.82
C MET A 1 26.00 -4.30 15.45
N ALA A 2 24.81 -4.87 15.66
CA ALA A 2 24.53 -6.23 15.23
C ALA A 2 24.59 -6.28 13.69
N SER A 3 25.36 -7.23 13.15
CA SER A 3 25.47 -7.44 11.70
C SER A 3 24.11 -7.85 11.13
N TYR A 4 23.72 -7.28 10.00
CA TYR A 4 22.52 -7.70 9.28
C TYR A 4 22.77 -9.03 8.58
N ASP A 5 22.39 -10.11 9.27
CA ASP A 5 22.62 -11.46 8.78
C ASP A 5 21.57 -11.92 7.76
N ILE A 6 21.79 -13.10 7.18
CA ILE A 6 20.92 -13.67 6.16
C ILE A 6 19.51 -13.95 6.71
N ALA A 7 19.38 -14.40 7.97
CA ALA A 7 18.09 -14.74 8.56
C ALA A 7 17.24 -13.47 8.79
N GLN A 8 17.85 -12.42 9.33
CA GLN A 8 17.21 -11.11 9.48
C GLN A 8 16.83 -10.54 8.12
N TYR A 9 17.70 -10.66 7.12
CA TYR A 9 17.39 -10.21 5.76
C TYR A 9 16.17 -10.90 5.16
N LEU A 10 16.10 -12.23 5.27
CA LEU A 10 14.98 -13.00 4.76
C LEU A 10 13.69 -12.69 5.52
N LEU A 11 13.77 -12.54 6.84
CA LEU A 11 12.62 -12.18 7.68
C LEU A 11 12.09 -10.78 7.35
N ASP A 12 12.97 -9.79 7.23
CA ASP A 12 12.57 -8.42 6.85
C ASP A 12 11.96 -8.39 5.46
N ARG A 13 12.58 -9.07 4.50
CA ARG A 13 12.03 -9.18 3.14
C ARG A 13 10.62 -9.78 3.14
N ALA A 14 10.39 -10.86 3.90
CA ALA A 14 9.07 -11.48 4.01
C ALA A 14 8.07 -10.56 4.72
N ASN A 15 8.46 -9.95 5.83
CA ASN A 15 7.61 -9.03 6.59
C ASN A 15 7.21 -7.79 5.78
N ILE A 16 8.15 -7.19 5.05
CA ILE A 16 7.87 -6.04 4.17
C ILE A 16 6.94 -6.45 3.03
N HIS A 17 7.19 -7.60 2.41
CA HIS A 17 6.32 -8.13 1.37
C HIS A 17 4.89 -8.31 1.89
N ASP A 18 4.73 -8.97 3.04
CA ASP A 18 3.44 -9.20 3.69
C ASP A 18 2.72 -7.89 4.02
N THR A 19 3.43 -6.90 4.57
CA THR A 19 2.86 -5.58 4.86
C THR A 19 2.29 -4.94 3.59
N ILE A 20 3.00 -5.03 2.46
CA ILE A 20 2.55 -4.43 1.19
C ILE A 20 1.39 -5.20 0.56
N VAL A 21 1.41 -6.54 0.53
CA VAL A 21 0.31 -7.33 -0.08
C VAL A 21 -0.94 -7.38 0.78
N LYS A 22 -0.84 -7.14 2.09
CA LYS A 22 -2.01 -7.08 2.97
C LYS A 22 -2.86 -5.84 2.75
N VAL A 23 -2.28 -4.71 2.32
CA VAL A 23 -3.03 -3.47 2.01
C VAL A 23 -4.17 -3.72 1.02
N PRO A 24 -3.94 -4.24 -0.21
CA PRO A 24 -5.02 -4.49 -1.16
C PRO A 24 -6.02 -5.54 -0.66
N ILE A 25 -5.55 -6.58 0.05
CA ILE A 25 -6.44 -7.60 0.62
C ILE A 25 -7.41 -6.98 1.62
N TYR A 26 -6.93 -6.10 2.51
CA TYR A 26 -7.77 -5.44 3.50
C TYR A 26 -8.69 -4.37 2.91
N TYR A 27 -8.30 -3.75 1.78
CA TYR A 27 -9.24 -2.95 1.00
C TYR A 27 -10.38 -3.80 0.45
N ASP A 28 -10.06 -4.92 -0.21
CA ASP A 28 -11.04 -5.76 -0.90
C ASP A 28 -11.96 -6.54 0.04
N THR A 29 -11.51 -6.78 1.27
CA THR A 29 -12.30 -7.42 2.34
C THR A 29 -12.94 -6.44 3.31
N ALA A 30 -12.71 -5.13 3.10
CA ALA A 30 -13.13 -4.05 4.00
C ALA A 30 -12.68 -4.25 5.46
N ASP A 31 -11.52 -4.88 5.69
CA ASP A 31 -10.94 -5.13 7.00
C ASP A 31 -10.14 -3.92 7.52
N LEU A 32 -10.88 -2.86 7.84
CA LEU A 32 -10.31 -1.59 8.31
C LEU A 32 -9.48 -1.72 9.60
N PRO A 33 -9.86 -2.53 10.61
CA PRO A 33 -9.04 -2.72 11.80
C PRO A 33 -7.65 -3.30 11.48
N ASN A 34 -7.56 -4.34 10.65
CA ASN A 34 -6.27 -4.92 10.29
C ASN A 34 -5.47 -4.04 9.32
N LEU A 35 -6.16 -3.28 8.46
CA LEU A 35 -5.54 -2.23 7.63
C LEU A 35 -4.83 -1.18 8.47
N SER A 36 -5.47 -0.70 9.53
CA SER A 36 -4.87 0.25 10.48
C SER A 36 -3.53 -0.29 11.01
N GLY A 37 -3.48 -1.58 11.36
CA GLY A 37 -2.28 -2.25 11.84
C GLY A 37 -1.07 -2.21 10.91
N LEU A 38 -1.21 -1.85 9.62
CA LEU A 38 -0.11 -1.77 8.64
C LEU A 38 0.58 -0.40 8.59
N TYR A 39 -0.06 0.66 9.09
CA TYR A 39 0.44 2.03 9.00
C TYR A 39 1.14 2.48 10.28
N ALA A 40 2.14 3.35 10.12
CA ALA A 40 2.71 4.13 11.22
C ALA A 40 1.66 5.12 11.76
N PRO A 41 1.82 5.70 12.98
CA PRO A 41 0.84 6.62 13.55
C PRO A 41 0.45 7.80 12.64
N TYR A 42 1.39 8.25 11.81
CA TYR A 42 1.17 9.20 10.72
C TYR A 42 1.74 8.62 9.43
N VAL A 43 1.03 8.87 8.33
CA VAL A 43 1.39 8.40 7.00
C VAL A 43 1.31 9.56 6.00
N GLU A 44 2.32 9.67 5.14
CA GLU A 44 2.27 10.53 3.96
C GLU A 44 1.55 9.79 2.83
N ILE A 45 0.45 10.37 2.35
CA ILE A 45 -0.35 9.83 1.25
C ILE A 45 -0.15 10.71 0.03
N ASP A 46 0.27 10.10 -1.08
CA ASP A 46 0.38 10.76 -2.38
C ASP A 46 -0.40 10.00 -3.45
N TYR A 47 -1.64 10.42 -3.63
CA TYR A 47 -2.53 9.98 -4.70
C TYR A 47 -2.73 11.05 -5.77
N THR A 48 -1.81 12.03 -5.86
CA THR A 48 -1.93 13.17 -6.78
C THR A 48 -2.14 12.72 -8.23
N ALA A 49 -1.49 11.63 -8.63
CA ALA A 49 -1.62 11.06 -9.98
C ALA A 49 -2.95 10.34 -10.26
N ILE A 50 -3.70 9.95 -9.22
CA ILE A 50 -4.99 9.25 -9.38
C ILE A 50 -6.16 10.22 -9.29
N ILE A 51 -6.20 11.03 -8.23
CA ILE A 51 -7.36 11.87 -7.89
C ILE A 51 -7.06 13.37 -7.93
N GLY A 52 -5.86 13.78 -8.35
CA GLY A 52 -5.41 15.18 -8.27
C GLY A 52 -4.99 15.60 -6.86
N GLY A 53 -4.65 16.88 -6.68
CA GLY A 53 -4.28 17.45 -5.38
C GLY A 53 -2.76 17.56 -5.13
N SER A 54 -2.34 17.36 -3.88
CA SER A 54 -0.94 17.38 -3.47
C SER A 54 -0.71 16.35 -2.36
N PRO A 55 0.53 15.84 -2.18
CA PRO A 55 0.86 14.95 -1.06
C PRO A 55 0.48 15.58 0.28
N TYR A 56 -0.01 14.77 1.21
CA TYR A 56 -0.38 15.23 2.55
C TYR A 56 -0.05 14.18 3.61
N THR A 57 0.21 14.64 4.83
CA THR A 57 0.38 13.77 6.00
C THR A 57 -0.92 13.71 6.77
N ILE A 58 -1.32 12.50 7.15
CA ILE A 58 -2.57 12.22 7.85
C ILE A 58 -2.33 11.22 8.98
N SER A 59 -3.14 11.25 10.03
CA SER A 59 -3.07 10.22 11.07
C SER A 59 -3.53 8.88 10.49
N ARG A 60 -3.02 7.78 11.02
CA ARG A 60 -3.48 6.43 10.63
C ARG A 60 -4.98 6.26 10.80
N ALA A 61 -5.56 6.79 11.88
CA ALA A 61 -6.98 6.64 12.16
C ALA A 61 -7.82 7.35 11.08
N ASP A 62 -7.51 8.61 10.80
CA ASP A 62 -8.23 9.40 9.80
C ASP A 62 -8.03 8.84 8.38
N TRP A 63 -6.84 8.29 8.09
CA TRP A 63 -6.58 7.63 6.81
C TRP A 63 -7.47 6.40 6.61
N VAL A 64 -7.56 5.53 7.62
CA VAL A 64 -8.37 4.31 7.56
C VAL A 64 -9.86 4.63 7.47
N GLU A 65 -10.33 5.63 8.21
CA GLU A 65 -11.71 6.11 8.11
C GLU A 65 -12.01 6.62 6.68
N ARG A 66 -11.11 7.42 6.12
CA ARG A 66 -11.23 7.90 4.74
C ARG A 66 -11.26 6.77 3.72
N VAL A 67 -10.43 5.73 3.89
CA VAL A 67 -10.47 4.54 3.05
C VAL A 67 -11.83 3.85 3.17
N GLY A 68 -12.38 3.69 4.38
CA GLY A 68 -13.71 3.13 4.60
C GLY A 68 -14.79 3.84 3.78
N GLY A 69 -14.87 5.16 3.89
CA GLY A 69 -15.84 5.96 3.12
C GLY A 69 -15.61 5.95 1.60
N LEU A 70 -14.39 5.63 1.13
CA LEU A 70 -14.13 5.41 -0.29
C LEU A 70 -14.64 4.04 -0.76
N LEU A 71 -14.45 3.00 0.04
CA LEU A 71 -14.88 1.63 -0.28
C LEU A 71 -16.39 1.50 -0.37
N GLU A 72 -17.15 2.25 0.44
CA GLU A 72 -18.63 2.29 0.41
C GLU A 72 -19.21 2.71 -0.95
N LYS A 73 -18.44 3.38 -1.81
CA LYS A 73 -18.87 3.80 -3.15
C LYS A 73 -18.87 2.66 -4.17
N TYR A 74 -18.30 1.51 -3.79
CA TYR A 74 -18.11 0.36 -4.65
C TYR A 74 -18.86 -0.85 -4.08
N SER A 75 -19.53 -1.59 -4.96
CA SER A 75 -20.16 -2.86 -4.61
C SER A 75 -19.16 -4.01 -4.55
N ALA A 76 -18.05 -3.89 -5.29
CA ALA A 76 -16.92 -4.81 -5.23
C ALA A 76 -15.63 -4.09 -5.65
N THR A 77 -14.52 -4.48 -5.03
CA THR A 77 -13.17 -4.08 -5.46
C THR A 77 -12.26 -5.29 -5.56
N GLN A 78 -11.27 -5.18 -6.43
CA GLN A 78 -10.15 -6.10 -6.49
C GLN A 78 -8.88 -5.31 -6.79
N HIS A 79 -7.93 -5.37 -5.89
CA HIS A 79 -6.62 -4.76 -6.02
C HIS A 79 -5.56 -5.85 -6.16
N VAL A 80 -4.67 -5.69 -7.13
CA VAL A 80 -3.56 -6.61 -7.38
C VAL A 80 -2.26 -5.85 -7.23
N THR A 81 -1.41 -6.30 -6.30
CA THR A 81 -0.04 -5.81 -6.14
C THR A 81 0.95 -6.91 -6.53
N SER A 82 1.89 -6.59 -7.43
CA SER A 82 2.89 -7.55 -7.91
C SER A 82 4.25 -6.89 -8.15
N GLY A 83 5.28 -7.68 -8.43
CA GLY A 83 6.63 -7.17 -8.70
C GLY A 83 7.20 -6.34 -7.54
N ILE A 84 6.98 -6.79 -6.30
CA ILE A 84 7.38 -6.08 -5.09
C ILE A 84 8.91 -6.16 -4.91
N ILE A 85 9.55 -5.00 -4.85
CA ILE A 85 10.99 -4.85 -4.65
C ILE A 85 11.21 -3.96 -3.42
N ALA A 86 11.69 -4.56 -2.34
CA ALA A 86 12.15 -3.83 -1.16
C ALA A 86 13.65 -3.53 -1.28
N ASN A 87 14.03 -2.26 -1.14
CA ASN A 87 15.40 -1.80 -1.24
C ASN A 87 16.19 -2.06 0.06
N LEU A 88 16.36 -3.35 0.37
CA LEU A 88 17.17 -3.83 1.49
C LEU A 88 18.65 -3.97 1.08
N PRO A 89 19.61 -3.59 1.93
CA PRO A 89 21.01 -3.94 1.69
C PRO A 89 21.19 -5.46 1.73
N GLN A 90 22.09 -5.99 0.90
CA GLN A 90 22.45 -7.41 0.95
C GLN A 90 23.16 -7.73 2.27
N PRO A 91 22.92 -8.90 2.87
CA PRO A 91 23.57 -9.29 4.11
C PRO A 91 25.07 -9.52 3.86
N THR A 92 25.91 -8.71 4.49
CA THR A 92 27.38 -8.82 4.46
C THR A 92 27.93 -8.57 5.86
N ALA A 93 29.19 -8.92 6.11
CA ALA A 93 29.82 -8.74 7.43
C ALA A 93 29.74 -7.30 7.97
N ASN A 94 29.64 -6.30 7.08
CA ASN A 94 29.57 -4.88 7.42
C ASN A 94 28.19 -4.25 7.17
N ALA A 95 27.18 -5.06 6.79
CA ALA A 95 25.84 -4.54 6.55
C ALA A 95 25.15 -4.17 7.86
N THR A 96 24.62 -2.95 7.92
CA THR A 96 23.75 -2.50 9.00
C THR A 96 22.30 -2.73 8.61
N ARG A 97 21.53 -3.30 9.54
CA ARG A 97 20.10 -3.53 9.34
C ARG A 97 19.38 -2.18 9.28
N PRO A 98 18.59 -1.90 8.24
CA PRO A 98 17.98 -0.59 8.08
C PRO A 98 16.85 -0.34 9.10
N GLU A 99 16.67 0.93 9.47
CA GLU A 99 15.48 1.39 10.22
C GLU A 99 14.34 1.76 9.28
N LYS A 100 14.67 2.14 8.03
CA LYS A 100 13.73 2.54 6.99
C LYS A 100 14.10 1.92 5.66
N VAL A 101 13.08 1.61 4.86
CA VAL A 101 13.23 1.03 3.53
C VAL A 101 12.24 1.66 2.57
N THR A 102 12.63 1.72 1.30
CA THR A 102 11.71 2.03 0.22
C THR A 102 11.30 0.76 -0.51
N VAL A 103 10.05 0.73 -0.97
CA VAL A 103 9.48 -0.39 -1.71
C VAL A 103 8.85 0.14 -2.99
N GLN A 104 9.07 -0.58 -4.09
CA GLN A 104 8.38 -0.35 -5.35
C GLN A 104 7.55 -1.59 -5.71
N ALA A 105 6.38 -1.39 -6.28
CA ALA A 105 5.54 -2.48 -6.76
C ALA A 105 4.66 -2.04 -7.92
N GLN A 106 4.28 -2.97 -8.78
CA GLN A 106 3.20 -2.77 -9.74
C GLN A 106 1.86 -2.92 -9.03
N VAL A 107 0.91 -2.04 -9.33
CA VAL A 107 -0.45 -2.11 -8.77
C VAL A 107 -1.49 -2.00 -9.86
N ALA A 108 -2.60 -2.72 -9.68
CA ALA A 108 -3.80 -2.61 -10.51
C ALA A 108 -5.03 -2.61 -9.61
N GLY A 109 -6.05 -1.84 -10.01
CA GLY A 109 -7.34 -1.77 -9.34
C GLY A 109 -8.46 -2.07 -10.33
N HIS A 110 -9.43 -2.85 -9.88
CA HIS A 110 -10.68 -3.15 -10.57
C HIS A 110 -11.82 -2.89 -9.59
N MET A 111 -12.68 -1.91 -9.87
CA MET A 111 -13.75 -1.51 -8.96
C MET A 111 -15.07 -1.43 -9.71
N VAL A 112 -16.10 -2.01 -9.09
CA VAL A 112 -17.48 -1.99 -9.56
C VAL A 112 -18.25 -1.03 -8.67
N GLY A 113 -18.80 0.05 -9.23
CA GLY A 113 -19.58 1.03 -8.48
C GLY A 113 -20.81 0.42 -7.82
N VAL A 114 -21.42 1.13 -6.89
CA VAL A 114 -22.78 0.81 -6.44
C VAL A 114 -23.78 1.27 -7.51
N SER A 115 -24.77 0.45 -7.83
CA SER A 115 -25.88 0.86 -8.72
C SER A 115 -26.77 1.86 -8.00
N GLU A 116 -27.05 3.01 -8.61
CA GLU A 116 -28.11 3.89 -8.12
C GLU A 116 -29.47 3.20 -8.27
N SER A 117 -30.34 3.35 -7.28
CA SER A 117 -31.70 2.80 -7.34
C SER A 117 -32.46 3.44 -8.51
N GLY A 118 -32.86 2.64 -9.51
CA GLY A 118 -33.60 3.11 -10.68
C GLY A 118 -32.76 3.35 -11.94
N SER A 119 -31.45 3.06 -11.91
CA SER A 119 -30.66 2.95 -13.15
C SER A 119 -30.91 1.60 -13.83
N ASP A 120 -30.82 1.54 -15.16
CA ASP A 120 -31.06 0.36 -16.01
C ASP A 120 -30.01 -0.77 -15.85
N GLY A 121 -29.48 -0.97 -14.64
CA GLY A 121 -28.49 -2.01 -14.34
C GLY A 121 -27.08 -1.72 -14.88
N VAL A 122 -26.82 -0.51 -15.41
CA VAL A 122 -25.48 -0.10 -15.84
C VAL A 122 -24.66 0.29 -14.62
N VAL A 123 -23.75 -0.60 -14.20
CA VAL A 123 -22.83 -0.34 -13.10
C VAL A 123 -21.51 0.19 -13.64
N SER A 124 -20.98 1.25 -13.03
CA SER A 124 -19.68 1.79 -13.43
C SER A 124 -18.57 0.78 -13.14
N LEU A 125 -17.72 0.53 -14.14
CA LEU A 125 -16.53 -0.32 -13.98
C LEU A 125 -15.29 0.55 -14.17
N THR A 126 -14.57 0.80 -13.08
CA THR A 126 -13.27 1.47 -13.09
C THR A 126 -12.16 0.44 -13.11
N GLN A 127 -11.22 0.57 -14.05
CA GLN A 127 -10.00 -0.24 -14.07
C GLN A 127 -8.81 0.68 -14.33
N ASN A 128 -7.75 0.51 -13.55
CA ASN A 128 -6.53 1.28 -13.70
C ASN A 128 -5.31 0.46 -13.22
N GLY A 129 -4.13 0.93 -13.59
CA GLY A 129 -2.89 0.38 -13.09
C GLY A 129 -1.80 1.44 -12.98
N GLY A 130 -0.78 1.12 -12.20
CA GLY A 130 0.21 2.09 -11.78
C GLY A 130 1.41 1.48 -11.08
N LEU A 131 2.21 2.37 -10.53
CA LEU A 131 3.37 2.04 -9.69
C LEU A 131 3.11 2.54 -8.27
N LEU A 132 3.29 1.64 -7.30
CA LEU A 132 3.39 1.96 -5.89
C LEU A 132 4.85 2.31 -5.56
N GLU A 133 5.03 3.41 -4.83
CA GLU A 133 6.26 3.77 -4.13
C GLU A 133 5.91 3.96 -2.65
N ALA A 134 6.43 3.09 -1.79
CA ALA A 134 6.18 3.13 -0.35
C ALA A 134 7.47 3.33 0.45
N GLU A 135 7.38 4.00 1.59
CA GLU A 135 8.39 3.97 2.64
C GLU A 135 7.82 3.17 3.82
N LEU A 136 8.63 2.27 4.38
CA LEU A 136 8.31 1.59 5.63
C LEU A 136 9.40 1.86 6.67
N GLN A 137 8.99 1.97 7.91
CA GLN A 137 9.85 2.11 9.07
C GLN A 137 9.68 0.91 10.00
N ARG A 138 10.79 0.43 10.56
CA ARG A 138 10.82 -0.64 11.56
C ARG A 138 10.41 -0.10 12.93
N ASP A 139 9.39 -0.73 13.51
CA ASP A 139 8.93 -0.49 14.88
C ASP A 139 9.59 -1.50 15.84
N THR A 140 10.49 -1.00 16.69
CA THR A 140 11.25 -1.83 17.62
C THR A 140 10.40 -2.40 18.76
N GLU A 141 9.29 -1.74 19.12
CA GLU A 141 8.39 -2.23 20.16
C GLU A 141 7.66 -3.47 19.67
N LEU A 142 7.10 -3.41 18.47
CA LEU A 142 6.44 -4.55 17.83
C LEU A 142 7.41 -5.72 17.57
N GLU A 143 8.64 -5.41 17.18
CA GLU A 143 9.68 -6.42 17.02
C GLU A 143 9.97 -7.16 18.32
N ASN A 144 10.11 -6.44 19.44
CA ASN A 144 10.35 -7.02 20.75
C ASN A 144 9.17 -7.91 21.22
N GLN A 145 7.98 -7.68 20.68
CA GLN A 145 6.80 -8.51 20.91
C GLN A 145 6.71 -9.72 19.96
N GLY A 146 7.71 -9.92 19.09
CA GLY A 146 7.73 -11.00 18.10
C GLY A 146 6.77 -10.78 16.93
N GLN A 147 6.29 -9.55 16.72
CA GLN A 147 5.38 -9.20 15.63
C GLN A 147 6.15 -8.67 14.41
N ASN A 148 5.48 -8.65 13.25
CA ASN A 148 6.02 -7.96 12.08
C ASN A 148 6.19 -6.46 12.41
N PRO A 149 7.40 -5.89 12.36
CA PRO A 149 7.67 -4.53 12.81
C PRO A 149 7.53 -3.46 11.72
N TRP A 150 7.39 -3.84 10.45
CA TRP A 150 7.44 -2.89 9.34
C TRP A 150 6.10 -2.17 9.18
N ARG A 151 6.11 -0.84 9.28
CA ARG A 151 4.93 0.02 9.18
C ARG A 151 5.10 1.05 8.08
N ILE A 152 4.05 1.24 7.28
CA ILE A 152 4.05 2.18 6.16
C ILE A 152 4.04 3.62 6.70
N THR A 153 5.06 4.40 6.33
CA THR A 153 5.18 5.84 6.63
C THR A 153 4.87 6.71 5.42
N LYS A 154 5.02 6.17 4.21
CA LYS A 154 4.63 6.84 2.96
C LYS A 154 3.98 5.83 2.01
N TYR A 155 2.88 6.24 1.38
CA TYR A 155 2.17 5.45 0.38
C TYR A 155 1.81 6.32 -0.82
N LYS A 156 2.57 6.17 -1.91
CA LYS A 156 2.40 6.92 -3.15
C LYS A 156 2.00 5.99 -4.27
N VAL A 157 0.93 6.32 -5.01
CA VAL A 157 0.56 5.59 -6.22
C VAL A 157 0.54 6.51 -7.42
N SER A 158 1.36 6.16 -8.41
CA SER A 158 1.44 6.84 -9.69
C SER A 158 0.65 6.07 -10.75
N LYS A 159 -0.46 6.64 -11.23
CA LYS A 159 -1.25 6.05 -12.33
C LYS A 159 -0.39 5.96 -13.60
N LYS A 160 -0.42 4.81 -14.27
CA LYS A 160 0.26 4.56 -15.55
C LYS A 160 -0.71 4.32 -16.70
N TRP A 161 -1.90 3.79 -16.41
CA TRP A 161 -2.98 3.66 -17.37
C TRP A 161 -4.34 3.62 -16.65
N ALA A 162 -5.40 3.93 -17.38
CA ALA A 162 -6.78 3.68 -16.97
C ALA A 162 -7.59 3.16 -18.16
N LYS A 163 -8.64 2.38 -17.88
CA LYS A 163 -9.60 1.98 -18.92
C LYS A 163 -10.20 3.23 -19.55
N ALA A 164 -10.25 3.25 -20.87
CA ALA A 164 -10.61 4.40 -21.73
C ALA A 164 -9.54 5.50 -21.87
N ASP A 165 -8.37 5.37 -21.25
CA ASP A 165 -7.23 6.25 -21.51
C ASP A 165 -6.50 5.78 -22.79
N THR A 166 -6.84 6.37 -23.94
CA THR A 166 -6.25 6.05 -25.25
C THR A 166 -5.03 6.91 -25.58
N THR A 167 -4.63 7.81 -24.67
CA THR A 167 -3.54 8.75 -24.90
C THR A 167 -2.26 8.29 -24.20
N ARG A 168 -1.17 8.18 -24.96
CA ARG A 168 0.16 7.88 -24.42
C ARG A 168 0.68 9.18 -23.78
N SER A 169 0.71 9.26 -22.45
CA SER A 169 1.41 10.35 -21.77
C SER A 169 2.91 10.23 -22.07
N SER A 170 3.44 11.22 -22.79
CA SER A 170 4.85 11.38 -23.17
C SER A 170 5.77 11.54 -21.97
#